data_AF-A0A3L7TC12-F1
#
_entry.id   AF-A0A3L7TC12-F1
#
_cell.length_a   1.000
_cell.length_b   1.000
_cell.length_c   1.000
_cell.angle_alpha   90.00
_cell.angle_beta   90.00
_cell.angle_gamma   90.00
#
_symmetry.space_group_name_H-M   'P 1'
#
loop_
_entity.id
_entity.type
_entity.pdbx_description
1 polymer ?
#
loop_
_entity_poly.entity_id
_entity_poly.type
_entity_poly.pdbx_seq_one_letter_code
_entity_poly.pdbx_strand_id
1 'polypeptide(L)'
;MSAFVWVVELIGHKYFPVGAEMEAATALMMKQDPSAREAMTAALPSVPLEAFVVLLVAWTAGGLTGGWIAARVTPILKVPAALSIGFLNALFVALNFWMIPHPSWMIIPGLALPIIASFIGGRAAKG
;
A
#
# COMPACT_ATOMS: atom_id res chain seq x y z
N MET A 1 0.75 2.21 -18.01
CA MET A 1 0.97 1.20 -16.95
C MET A 1 2.16 0.34 -17.35
N SER A 2 3.10 0.04 -16.43
CA SER A 2 4.28 -0.76 -16.77
C SER A 2 3.96 -2.26 -16.78
N ALA A 3 4.74 -3.06 -17.52
CA ALA A 3 4.53 -4.52 -17.61
C ALA A 3 4.59 -5.22 -16.24
N PHE A 4 5.43 -4.71 -15.32
CA PHE A 4 5.51 -5.21 -13.95
C PHE A 4 4.20 -5.03 -13.18
N VAL A 5 3.63 -3.82 -13.22
CA VAL A 5 2.37 -3.53 -12.52
C VAL A 5 1.24 -4.41 -13.05
N TRP A 6 1.19 -4.59 -14.37
CA TRP A 6 0.19 -5.46 -14.99
C TRP A 6 0.31 -6.93 -14.55
N VAL A 7 1.52 -7.47 -14.44
CA VAL A 7 1.73 -8.84 -13.94
C VAL A 7 1.26 -8.97 -12.48
N VAL A 8 1.61 -8.00 -11.64
CA VAL A 8 1.19 -8.00 -10.23
C VAL A 8 -0.33 -7.91 -10.11
N GLU A 9 -0.96 -7.07 -10.92
CA GLU A 9 -2.42 -6.91 -10.98
C GLU A 9 -3.12 -8.20 -11.41
N LEU A 10 -2.63 -8.88 -12.46
CA LEU A 10 -3.17 -10.17 -12.90
C LEU A 10 -3.09 -11.24 -11.82
N ILE A 11 -1.96 -11.32 -11.12
CA ILE A 11 -1.79 -12.25 -10.00
C ILE A 11 -2.79 -11.88 -8.90
N GLY A 12 -2.90 -10.60 -8.58
CA GLY A 12 -3.84 -10.07 -7.60
C GLY A 12 -5.28 -10.51 -7.89
N HIS A 13 -5.81 -10.22 -9.07
CA HIS A 13 -7.19 -10.57 -9.43
C HIS A 13 -7.45 -12.09 -9.51
N LYS A 14 -6.41 -12.89 -9.82
CA LYS A 14 -6.53 -14.35 -9.81
C LYS A 14 -6.66 -14.93 -8.41
N TYR A 15 -5.91 -14.41 -7.44
CA TYR A 15 -5.91 -14.93 -6.06
C TYR A 15 -6.94 -14.22 -5.16
N PHE A 16 -7.28 -12.98 -5.48
CA PHE A 16 -8.21 -12.14 -4.74
C PHE A 16 -9.25 -11.58 -5.72
N PRO A 17 -10.19 -12.43 -6.19
CA PRO A 17 -11.26 -11.97 -7.06
C PRO A 17 -12.10 -10.94 -6.30
N VAL A 18 -12.30 -9.79 -6.93
CA VAL A 18 -13.23 -8.77 -6.43
C VAL A 18 -14.64 -9.23 -6.77
N GLY A 19 -15.57 -9.18 -5.79
CA GLY A 19 -16.97 -9.52 -6.03
C GLY A 19 -17.62 -8.56 -7.03
N ALA A 20 -18.72 -9.00 -7.66
CA ALA A 20 -19.46 -8.21 -8.65
C ALA A 20 -19.89 -6.82 -8.12
N GLU A 21 -20.13 -6.70 -6.81
CA GLU A 21 -20.45 -5.44 -6.14
C GLU A 21 -19.30 -4.44 -6.22
N MET A 22 -18.07 -4.90 -5.93
CA MET A 22 -16.88 -4.06 -6.00
C MET A 22 -16.50 -3.74 -7.45
N GLU A 23 -16.72 -4.66 -8.39
CA GLU A 23 -16.55 -4.38 -9.83
C GLU A 23 -17.51 -3.28 -10.31
N ALA A 24 -18.79 -3.36 -9.94
CA ALA A 24 -19.78 -2.33 -10.26
C ALA A 24 -19.42 -0.98 -9.64
N ALA A 25 -18.99 -0.97 -8.37
CA ALA A 25 -18.54 0.25 -7.69
C ALA A 25 -17.28 0.86 -8.35
N THR A 26 -16.34 0.01 -8.79
CA THR A 26 -15.14 0.45 -9.51
C THR A 26 -15.50 1.04 -10.88
N ALA A 27 -16.50 0.48 -11.57
CA ALA A 27 -16.98 1.04 -12.84
C ALA A 27 -17.60 2.44 -12.67
N LEU A 28 -18.29 2.70 -11.55
CA LEU A 28 -18.77 4.04 -11.20
C LEU A 28 -17.60 5.00 -10.94
N MET A 29 -16.56 4.54 -10.23
CA MET A 29 -15.35 5.34 -9.98
C MET A 29 -14.66 5.73 -11.28
N MET A 30 -14.53 4.82 -12.25
CA MET A 30 -13.94 5.11 -13.57
C MET A 30 -14.74 6.16 -14.35
N LYS A 31 -16.04 6.24 -14.14
CA LYS A 31 -16.92 7.26 -14.72
C LYS A 31 -16.95 8.58 -13.94
N GLN A 32 -16.15 8.69 -12.87
CA GLN A 32 -16.13 9.83 -11.95
C GLN A 32 -17.52 10.13 -11.36
N ASP A 33 -18.33 9.10 -11.16
CA ASP A 33 -19.65 9.25 -10.57
C ASP A 33 -19.53 9.59 -9.08
N PRO A 34 -20.24 10.63 -8.58
CA PRO A 34 -20.16 11.02 -7.17
C PRO A 34 -20.63 9.91 -6.20
N SER A 35 -21.49 8.99 -6.64
CA SER A 35 -21.96 7.86 -5.83
C SER A 35 -20.94 6.71 -5.71
N ALA A 36 -19.84 6.74 -6.47
CA ALA A 36 -18.85 5.68 -6.49
C ALA A 36 -18.28 5.38 -5.10
N ARG A 37 -18.03 6.41 -4.29
CA ARG A 37 -17.45 6.26 -2.95
C ARG A 37 -18.39 5.51 -1.99
N GLU A 38 -19.69 5.80 -2.06
CA GLU A 38 -20.71 5.13 -1.26
C GLU A 38 -20.85 3.67 -1.69
N ALA A 39 -20.90 3.41 -3.01
CA ALA A 39 -20.94 2.07 -3.57
C ALA A 39 -19.72 1.22 -3.16
N MET A 40 -18.50 1.79 -3.20
CA MET A 40 -17.29 1.09 -2.77
C MET A 40 -17.29 0.80 -1.27
N THR A 41 -17.81 1.71 -0.46
CA THR A 41 -17.93 1.51 1.00
C THR A 41 -18.91 0.38 1.31
N ALA A 42 -20.05 0.32 0.60
CA ALA A 42 -21.04 -0.75 0.74
C ALA A 42 -20.48 -2.10 0.26
N ALA A 43 -19.67 -2.12 -0.78
CA ALA A 43 -19.05 -3.32 -1.33
C ALA A 43 -17.81 -3.80 -0.53
N LEU A 44 -17.27 -2.97 0.38
CA LEU A 44 -16.05 -3.27 1.12
C LEU A 44 -16.08 -4.61 1.90
N PRO A 45 -17.20 -5.02 2.53
CA PRO A 45 -17.31 -6.32 3.18
C PRO A 45 -17.19 -7.53 2.22
N SER A 46 -17.39 -7.33 0.92
CA SER A 46 -17.25 -8.39 -0.09
C SER A 46 -15.79 -8.68 -0.47
N VAL A 47 -14.85 -7.81 -0.04
CA VAL A 47 -13.43 -7.96 -0.35
C VAL A 47 -12.78 -8.94 0.63
N PRO A 48 -12.04 -9.95 0.15
CA PRO A 48 -11.33 -10.89 1.01
C PRO A 48 -10.36 -10.18 1.96
N LEU A 49 -10.34 -10.58 3.23
CA LEU A 49 -9.46 -10.01 4.26
C LEU A 49 -7.99 -10.10 3.85
N GLU A 50 -7.64 -11.20 3.22
CA GLU A 50 -6.30 -11.55 2.76
C GLU A 50 -5.74 -10.51 1.78
N ALA A 51 -6.60 -9.88 0.98
CA ALA A 51 -6.18 -8.82 0.06
C ALA A 51 -5.60 -7.61 0.82
N PHE A 52 -6.24 -7.22 1.93
CA PHE A 52 -5.74 -6.14 2.78
C PHE A 52 -4.45 -6.52 3.51
N VAL A 53 -4.32 -7.77 3.93
CA VAL A 53 -3.08 -8.27 4.56
C VAL A 53 -1.92 -8.24 3.56
N VAL A 54 -2.15 -8.64 2.31
CA VAL A 54 -1.12 -8.57 1.26
C VAL A 54 -0.69 -7.13 0.98
N LEU A 55 -1.61 -6.16 0.98
CA LEU A 55 -1.26 -4.75 0.86
C LEU A 55 -0.35 -4.29 2.00
N LEU A 56 -0.67 -4.65 3.25
CA LEU A 56 0.18 -4.33 4.40
C LEU A 56 1.58 -4.96 4.26
N VAL A 57 1.65 -6.22 3.85
CA VAL A 57 2.94 -6.90 3.61
C VAL A 57 3.73 -6.21 2.51
N ALA A 58 3.08 -5.85 1.40
CA ALA A 58 3.72 -5.18 0.28
C ALA A 58 4.27 -3.80 0.67
N TRP A 59 3.48 -2.97 1.36
CA TRP A 59 3.93 -1.65 1.81
C TRP A 59 5.06 -1.76 2.84
N THR A 60 4.97 -2.73 3.77
CA THR A 60 6.02 -3.02 4.75
C THR A 60 7.31 -3.46 4.06
N ALA A 61 7.23 -4.37 3.09
CA ALA A 61 8.37 -4.83 2.31
C ALA A 61 9.01 -3.71 1.49
N GLY A 62 8.20 -2.82 0.90
CA GLY A 62 8.67 -1.61 0.23
C GLY A 62 9.42 -0.67 1.16
N GLY A 63 8.89 -0.45 2.38
CA GLY A 63 9.57 0.31 3.43
C GLY A 63 10.91 -0.31 3.82
N LEU A 64 10.93 -1.62 4.10
CA LEU A 64 12.13 -2.36 4.49
C LEU A 64 13.23 -2.28 3.43
N THR A 65 12.90 -2.69 2.20
CA THR A 65 13.87 -2.77 1.10
C THR A 65 14.32 -1.38 0.66
N GLY A 66 13.39 -0.43 0.54
CA GLY A 66 13.70 0.97 0.21
C GLY A 66 14.57 1.63 1.28
N GLY A 67 14.27 1.42 2.56
CA GLY A 67 15.09 1.91 3.67
C GLY A 67 16.50 1.31 3.69
N TRP A 68 16.63 0.01 3.44
CA TRP A 68 17.91 -0.68 3.32
C TRP A 68 18.75 -0.14 2.16
N ILE A 69 18.16 0.03 0.98
CA ILE A 69 18.83 0.58 -0.21
C ILE A 69 19.27 2.03 0.07
N ALA A 70 18.37 2.88 0.58
CA ALA A 70 18.68 4.28 0.87
C ALA A 70 19.86 4.43 1.85
N ALA A 71 19.92 3.59 2.88
CA ALA A 71 21.03 3.55 3.81
C ALA A 71 22.34 3.02 3.21
N ARG A 72 22.29 2.18 2.17
CA ARG A 72 23.50 1.69 1.46
C ARG A 72 24.09 2.73 0.51
N VAL A 73 23.26 3.55 -0.12
CA VAL A 73 23.72 4.58 -1.07
C VAL A 73 24.10 5.90 -0.38
N THR A 74 23.72 6.07 0.90
CA THR A 74 24.02 7.28 1.68
C THR A 74 25.27 7.07 2.55
N PRO A 75 26.30 7.94 2.48
CA PRO A 75 27.54 7.75 3.23
C PRO A 75 27.42 8.07 4.73
N ILE A 76 26.68 9.13 5.09
CA ILE A 76 26.66 9.69 6.45
C ILE A 76 25.28 9.55 7.11
N LEU A 77 24.23 10.06 6.45
CA LEU A 77 22.87 10.12 6.98
C LEU A 77 22.05 8.85 6.71
N LYS A 78 22.62 7.67 6.96
CA LYS A 78 22.02 6.38 6.60
C LYS A 78 20.60 6.16 7.16
N VAL A 79 20.42 6.34 8.48
CA VAL A 79 19.09 6.15 9.13
C VAL A 79 18.12 7.27 8.77
N PRO A 80 18.51 8.55 8.78
CA PRO A 80 17.62 9.61 8.28
C PRO A 80 17.16 9.37 6.83
N ALA A 81 18.05 8.99 5.92
CA ALA A 81 17.70 8.66 4.54
C ALA A 81 16.70 7.49 4.46
N ALA A 82 16.92 6.43 5.26
CA ALA A 82 15.99 5.31 5.33
C ALA A 82 14.61 5.71 5.91
N LEU A 83 14.57 6.56 6.93
CA LEU A 83 13.32 7.07 7.49
C LEU A 83 12.55 7.94 6.49
N SER A 84 13.24 8.76 5.69
CA SER A 84 12.60 9.53 4.62
C SER A 84 11.84 8.63 3.63
N ILE A 85 12.38 7.46 3.30
CA ILE A 85 11.66 6.47 2.47
C ILE A 85 10.41 5.93 3.18
N GLY A 86 10.52 5.62 4.47
CA GLY A 86 9.38 5.17 5.26
C GLY A 86 8.26 6.20 5.34
N PHE A 87 8.60 7.46 5.57
CA PHE A 87 7.64 8.56 5.58
C PHE A 87 7.02 8.83 4.21
N LEU A 88 7.82 8.79 3.13
CA LEU A 88 7.31 8.89 1.76
C LEU A 88 6.31 7.77 1.45
N ASN A 89 6.65 6.54 1.82
CA ASN A 89 5.76 5.40 1.64
C ASN A 89 4.47 5.56 2.46
N ALA A 90 4.56 5.91 3.74
CA ALA A 90 3.40 6.19 4.59
C ALA A 90 2.53 7.33 4.05
N LEU A 91 3.12 8.36 3.45
CA LEU A 91 2.40 9.44 2.79
C LEU A 91 1.59 8.92 1.59
N PHE A 92 2.18 8.08 0.74
CA PHE A 92 1.45 7.45 -0.37
C PHE A 92 0.33 6.52 0.12
N VAL A 93 0.55 5.79 1.22
CA VAL A 93 -0.51 5.00 1.87
C VAL A 93 -1.63 5.89 2.38
N ALA A 94 -1.33 7.03 3.00
CA ALA A 94 -2.33 8.00 3.44
C ALA A 94 -3.14 8.55 2.25
N LEU A 95 -2.50 8.83 1.12
CA LEU A 95 -3.18 9.23 -0.11
C LEU A 95 -4.12 8.13 -0.62
N ASN A 96 -3.71 6.86 -0.57
CA ASN A 96 -4.60 5.74 -0.92
C ASN A 96 -5.83 5.66 -0.02
N PHE A 97 -5.67 5.81 1.30
CA PHE A 97 -6.79 5.84 2.25
C PHE A 97 -7.72 7.04 2.02
N TRP A 98 -7.18 8.16 1.56
CA TRP A 98 -8.00 9.31 1.21
C TRP A 98 -8.83 9.06 -0.06
N MET A 99 -8.19 8.50 -1.09
CA MET A 99 -8.82 8.27 -2.40
C MET A 99 -9.88 7.16 -2.36
N ILE A 100 -9.62 6.04 -1.69
CA ILE A 100 -10.47 4.85 -1.73
C ILE A 100 -10.87 4.42 -0.31
N PRO A 101 -12.11 3.98 -0.06
CA PRO A 101 -12.51 3.42 1.23
C PRO A 101 -11.69 2.19 1.63
N HIS A 102 -11.26 2.13 2.89
CA HIS A 102 -10.53 0.99 3.45
C HIS A 102 -11.09 0.64 4.84
N PRO A 103 -10.85 -0.59 5.34
CA PRO A 103 -11.21 -0.96 6.69
C PRO A 103 -10.47 -0.09 7.72
N SER A 104 -11.17 0.37 8.76
CA SER A 104 -10.59 1.28 9.77
C SER A 104 -9.39 0.68 10.50
N TRP A 105 -9.39 -0.63 10.74
CA TRP A 105 -8.29 -1.35 11.37
C TRP A 105 -6.99 -1.29 10.56
N MET A 106 -7.07 -1.08 9.24
CA MET A 106 -5.92 -1.05 8.33
C MET A 106 -5.16 0.27 8.40
N ILE A 107 -5.80 1.35 8.88
CA ILE A 107 -5.25 2.71 8.85
C ILE A 107 -3.96 2.80 9.67
N ILE A 108 -4.02 2.37 10.94
CA ILE A 108 -2.87 2.42 11.86
C ILE A 108 -1.69 1.56 11.35
N PRO A 109 -1.86 0.26 11.05
CA PRO A 109 -0.75 -0.55 10.56
C PRO A 109 -0.25 -0.08 9.20
N GLY A 110 -1.12 0.40 8.31
CA GLY A 110 -0.74 0.89 6.98
C GLY A 110 0.18 2.11 7.04
N LEU A 111 0.00 3.00 8.02
CA LEU A 111 0.85 4.17 8.20
C LEU A 111 2.12 3.87 9.02
N ALA A 112 2.01 3.03 10.05
CA ALA A 112 3.10 2.77 10.98
C ALA A 112 4.14 1.78 10.43
N LEU A 113 3.69 0.67 9.82
CA LEU A 113 4.59 -0.41 9.40
C LEU A 113 5.64 0.01 8.37
N PRO A 114 5.33 0.81 7.34
CA PRO A 114 6.34 1.26 6.38
C PRO A 114 7.49 2.04 7.04
N ILE A 115 7.19 2.86 8.04
CA ILE A 115 8.19 3.67 8.78
C ILE A 115 9.04 2.77 9.66
N ILE A 116 8.41 1.86 10.42
CA ILE A 116 9.13 0.90 11.28
C ILE A 116 10.03 0.00 10.42
N ALA A 117 9.50 -0.49 9.30
CA ALA A 117 10.22 -1.36 8.38
C ALA A 117 11.41 -0.63 7.74
N SER A 118 11.24 0.62 7.30
CA SER A 118 12.35 1.38 6.72
C SER A 118 13.45 1.68 7.73
N PHE A 119 13.09 1.93 8.99
CA PHE A 119 14.05 2.05 10.08
C PHE A 119 14.85 0.75 10.29
N ILE A 120 14.17 -0.40 10.33
CA ILE A 120 14.81 -1.72 10.47
C ILE A 120 15.77 -1.96 9.28
N GLY A 121 15.32 -1.70 8.05
CA GLY A 121 16.13 -1.85 6.84
C GLY A 121 17.36 -0.94 6.87
N GLY A 122 17.18 0.32 7.25
CA GLY A 122 18.27 1.28 7.40
C GLY A 122 19.29 0.90 8.48
N ARG A 123 18.84 0.29 9.59
CA ARG A 123 19.74 -0.26 10.63
C ARG A 123 20.49 -1.49 10.16
N ALA A 124 19.82 -2.41 9.48
CA ALA A 124 20.43 -3.62 8.92
C ALA A 124 21.51 -3.29 7.86
N ALA A 125 21.42 -2.14 7.19
CA ALA A 125 22.42 -1.66 6.24
C ALA A 125 23.64 -0.97 6.88
N LYS A 126 23.56 -0.60 8.17
CA LYS A 126 24.65 0.03 8.93
C LYS A 126 25.63 -0.98 9.51
N GLY A 127 25.13 -2.15 9.92
CA GLY A 127 25.95 -3.31 10.31
C GLY A 127 26.53 -3.98 9.09
#